data_AF-A0A7S2NN11-F1
#
_entry.id   AF-A0A7S2NN11-F1
#
_cell.length_a   1.000
_cell.length_b   1.000
_cell.length_c   1.000
_cell.angle_alpha   90.00
_cell.angle_beta   90.00
_cell.angle_gamma   90.00
#
_symmetry.space_group_name_H-M   'P 1'
#
loop_
_entity.id
_entity.type
_entity.pdbx_description
1 polymer ?
#
loop_
_entity_poly.entity_id
_entity_poly.type
_entity_poly.pdbx_seq_one_letter_code
_entity_poly.pdbx_strand_id
1 'polypeptide(L)'
;RTALLYWDATFCLQPGGSTVTSKSVVDALLLGCIPVLFHEGQLAQWQWHWGGWVRTATITLNESAVRSGELDAIDALANVPTAKVAMLQAAVRKHAHRMQYSAVDTSVLPLGLRGWAAPDAFEVILEGAWRVARDEKLQSMGRHLQRTRKVGAAAEVALRRWRLARAVGSEDDSGGDLDG
;
A
#
# COMPACT_ATOMS: atom_id res chain seq x y z
N ARG A 1 14.62 -9.63 9.52
CA ARG A 1 14.71 -11.10 9.72
C ARG A 1 13.49 -11.86 9.16
N THR A 2 12.33 -11.21 8.99
CA THR A 2 11.09 -11.80 8.43
C THR A 2 11.23 -12.28 6.98
N ALA A 3 12.06 -11.63 6.16
CA ALA A 3 12.27 -11.99 4.76
C ALA A 3 12.74 -13.45 4.56
N LEU A 4 13.47 -14.03 5.51
CA LEU A 4 13.94 -15.42 5.43
C LEU A 4 12.80 -16.44 5.49
N LEU A 5 11.72 -16.13 6.21
CA LEU A 5 10.56 -17.04 6.33
C LEU A 5 9.75 -17.12 5.04
N TYR A 6 9.77 -16.07 4.23
CA TYR A 6 9.08 -16.04 2.94
C TYR A 6 9.87 -16.76 1.85
N TRP A 7 11.21 -16.72 1.91
CA TRP A 7 12.08 -17.26 0.87
C TRP A 7 11.94 -18.77 0.69
N ASP A 8 11.79 -19.51 1.79
CA ASP A 8 11.69 -20.97 1.77
C ASP A 8 10.23 -21.48 1.70
N ALA A 9 9.24 -20.59 1.79
CA ALA A 9 7.83 -20.96 1.85
C ALA A 9 7.18 -20.95 0.46
N THR A 10 6.46 -22.04 0.13
CA THR A 10 5.63 -22.09 -1.08
C THR A 10 4.39 -21.20 -0.94
N PHE A 11 3.75 -21.24 0.22
CA PHE A 11 2.51 -20.52 0.52
C PHE A 11 2.69 -19.65 1.76
N CYS A 12 2.17 -18.43 1.71
CA CYS A 12 2.21 -17.49 2.82
C CYS A 12 0.79 -17.06 3.16
N LEU A 13 0.32 -17.47 4.33
CA LEU A 13 -1.02 -17.13 4.84
C LEU A 13 -1.10 -15.63 5.12
N GLN A 14 -2.09 -14.96 4.52
CA GLN A 14 -2.34 -13.53 4.64
C GLN A 14 -3.76 -13.26 5.18
N PRO A 15 -4.06 -13.70 6.42
CA PRO A 15 -5.37 -13.46 7.03
C PRO A 15 -5.67 -11.96 7.11
N GLY A 16 -6.95 -11.61 7.10
CA GLY A 16 -7.38 -10.23 7.26
C GLY A 16 -6.99 -9.70 8.65
N GLY A 17 -6.42 -8.49 8.70
CA GLY A 17 -6.25 -7.75 9.93
C GLY A 17 -7.44 -6.82 10.20
N SER A 18 -7.20 -5.71 10.91
CA SER A 18 -8.17 -4.60 10.99
C SER A 18 -8.43 -3.92 9.64
N THR A 19 -7.53 -4.10 8.67
CA THR A 19 -7.65 -3.70 7.27
C THR A 19 -7.51 -4.91 6.35
N VAL A 20 -8.20 -4.85 5.21
CA VAL A 20 -8.07 -5.83 4.12
C VAL A 20 -6.72 -5.73 3.39
N THR A 21 -5.93 -4.69 3.66
CA THR A 21 -4.58 -4.52 3.12
C THR A 21 -3.51 -4.80 4.17
N SER A 22 -2.46 -5.51 3.76
CA SER A 22 -1.25 -5.68 4.55
C SER A 22 -0.01 -5.64 3.65
N LYS A 23 1.06 -4.99 4.13
CA LYS A 23 2.40 -5.00 3.51
C LYS A 23 2.91 -6.43 3.29
N SER A 24 2.51 -7.37 4.15
CA SER A 24 2.92 -8.78 4.07
C SER A 24 2.54 -9.46 2.77
N VAL A 25 1.45 -9.03 2.11
CA VAL A 25 1.07 -9.58 0.79
C VAL A 25 2.06 -9.14 -0.30
N VAL A 26 2.53 -7.90 -0.22
CA VAL A 26 3.55 -7.37 -1.13
C VAL A 26 4.88 -8.07 -0.90
N ASP A 27 5.27 -8.23 0.37
CA ASP A 27 6.51 -8.92 0.73
C ASP A 27 6.49 -10.39 0.26
N ALA A 28 5.35 -11.09 0.39
CA ALA A 28 5.16 -12.45 -0.12
C ALA A 28 5.44 -12.54 -1.62
N LEU A 29 4.81 -11.68 -2.41
CA LEU A 29 4.97 -11.65 -3.86
C LEU A 29 6.41 -11.34 -4.26
N LEU A 30 7.04 -10.34 -3.64
CA LEU A 30 8.41 -9.94 -3.96
C LEU A 30 9.43 -11.03 -3.63
N LEU A 31 9.17 -11.83 -2.60
CA LEU A 31 10.02 -12.93 -2.17
C LEU A 31 9.68 -14.27 -2.84
N GLY A 32 8.70 -14.28 -3.75
CA GLY A 32 8.33 -15.48 -4.52
C GLY A 32 7.37 -16.44 -3.81
N CYS A 33 6.90 -16.10 -2.62
CA CYS A 33 5.92 -16.88 -1.88
C CYS A 33 4.49 -16.63 -2.41
N ILE A 34 3.71 -17.68 -2.65
CA ILE A 34 2.32 -17.55 -3.12
C ILE A 34 1.45 -17.02 -1.97
N PRO A 35 0.81 -15.84 -2.10
CA PRO A 35 -0.07 -15.34 -1.06
C PRO A 35 -1.38 -16.15 -0.99
N VAL A 36 -1.77 -16.52 0.22
CA VAL A 36 -3.06 -17.13 0.52
C VAL A 36 -3.93 -16.09 1.22
N LEU A 37 -4.89 -15.56 0.49
CA LEU A 37 -5.83 -14.54 0.92
C LEU A 37 -7.06 -15.19 1.57
N PHE A 38 -7.75 -14.44 2.43
CA PHE A 38 -8.91 -14.93 3.17
C PHE A 38 -10.19 -14.15 2.85
N HIS A 39 -10.07 -13.05 2.11
CA HIS A 39 -11.19 -12.19 1.76
C HIS A 39 -11.06 -11.66 0.32
N GLU A 40 -12.13 -11.75 -0.48
CA GLU A 40 -12.15 -11.31 -1.89
C GLU A 40 -11.80 -9.82 -2.05
N GLY A 41 -12.17 -8.99 -1.06
CA GLY A 41 -11.82 -7.57 -1.03
C GLY A 41 -10.31 -7.29 -1.01
N GLN A 42 -9.48 -8.27 -0.65
CA GLN A 42 -8.02 -8.15 -0.73
C GLN A 42 -7.56 -8.05 -2.20
N LEU A 43 -8.20 -8.76 -3.12
CA LEU A 43 -7.86 -8.75 -4.56
C LEU A 43 -8.05 -7.37 -5.21
N ALA A 44 -8.90 -6.52 -4.64
CA ALA A 44 -9.24 -5.22 -5.20
C ALA A 44 -8.26 -4.09 -4.80
N GLN A 45 -7.28 -4.34 -3.93
CA GLN A 45 -6.57 -3.26 -3.23
C GLN A 45 -5.52 -2.52 -4.08
N TRP A 46 -4.84 -3.21 -4.99
CA TRP A 46 -3.77 -2.63 -5.80
C TRP A 46 -4.08 -2.68 -7.28
N GLN A 47 -5.29 -2.27 -7.72
CA GLN A 47 -5.75 -2.46 -9.11
C GLN A 47 -4.74 -1.97 -10.16
N TRP A 48 -4.07 -0.84 -9.93
CA TRP A 48 -3.05 -0.31 -10.86
C TRP A 48 -1.81 -1.20 -11.00
N HIS A 49 -1.45 -1.96 -9.96
CA HIS A 49 -0.25 -2.82 -9.94
C HIS A 49 -0.61 -4.29 -10.23
N TRP A 50 -1.70 -4.78 -9.65
CA TRP A 50 -2.19 -6.16 -9.73
C TRP A 50 -3.08 -6.47 -10.95
N GLY A 51 -3.91 -5.54 -11.40
CA GLY A 51 -4.88 -5.80 -12.46
C GLY A 51 -5.55 -7.18 -12.35
N GLY A 52 -5.60 -7.92 -13.47
CA GLY A 52 -6.13 -9.29 -13.49
C GLY A 52 -5.15 -10.39 -13.08
N TRP A 53 -3.82 -10.12 -13.06
CA TRP A 53 -2.83 -11.19 -12.89
C TRP A 53 -2.81 -11.76 -11.47
N VAL A 54 -3.25 -10.99 -10.47
CA VAL A 54 -3.30 -11.44 -9.08
C VAL A 54 -4.13 -12.72 -8.92
N ARG A 55 -5.23 -12.88 -9.68
CA ARG A 55 -6.07 -14.10 -9.66
C ARG A 55 -5.32 -15.35 -10.14
N THR A 56 -4.23 -15.16 -10.88
CA THR A 56 -3.34 -16.23 -11.36
C THR A 56 -2.08 -16.38 -10.51
N ALA A 57 -1.96 -15.62 -9.41
CA ALA A 57 -0.78 -15.59 -8.54
C ALA A 57 -1.11 -15.76 -7.05
N THR A 58 -2.39 -15.85 -6.66
CA THR A 58 -2.84 -16.03 -5.28
C THR A 58 -3.81 -17.20 -5.15
N ILE A 59 -3.98 -17.69 -3.92
CA ILE A 59 -5.06 -18.58 -3.52
C ILE A 59 -5.99 -17.79 -2.59
N THR A 60 -7.30 -17.98 -2.70
CA THR A 60 -8.27 -17.43 -1.75
C THR A 60 -8.94 -18.57 -0.99
N LEU A 61 -8.91 -18.52 0.34
CA LEU A 61 -9.66 -19.40 1.23
C LEU A 61 -10.79 -18.60 1.89
N ASN A 62 -11.87 -19.27 2.28
CA ASN A 62 -12.95 -18.63 3.01
C ASN A 62 -12.57 -18.45 4.49
N GLU A 63 -12.49 -17.21 4.95
CA GLU A 63 -12.06 -16.92 6.32
C GLU A 63 -12.99 -17.52 7.38
N SER A 64 -14.30 -17.42 7.20
CA SER A 64 -15.29 -17.93 8.15
C SER A 64 -15.21 -19.45 8.30
N ALA A 65 -15.05 -20.17 7.19
CA ALA A 65 -14.89 -21.63 7.17
C ALA A 65 -13.60 -22.09 7.86
N VAL A 66 -12.51 -21.34 7.71
CA VAL A 66 -11.25 -21.63 8.40
C VAL A 66 -11.38 -21.38 9.91
N ARG A 67 -12.04 -20.29 10.32
CA ARG A 67 -12.26 -19.97 11.73
C ARG A 67 -13.23 -20.94 12.42
N SER A 68 -14.24 -21.43 11.71
CA SER A 68 -15.22 -22.40 12.24
C SER A 68 -14.66 -23.82 12.31
N GLY A 69 -13.50 -24.08 11.69
CA GLY A 69 -12.92 -25.42 11.56
C GLY A 69 -13.58 -26.28 10.48
N GLU A 70 -14.47 -25.71 9.67
CA GLU A 70 -15.07 -26.38 8.50
C GLU A 70 -14.03 -26.61 7.40
N LEU A 71 -13.03 -25.73 7.28
CA LEU A 71 -11.93 -25.84 6.32
C LEU A 71 -10.58 -25.81 7.03
N ASP A 72 -9.82 -26.90 6.94
CA ASP A 72 -8.43 -26.92 7.34
C ASP A 72 -7.56 -26.28 6.23
N ALA A 73 -6.90 -25.17 6.58
CA ALA A 73 -6.08 -24.42 5.62
C ALA A 73 -4.82 -25.18 5.19
N ILE A 74 -4.24 -25.99 6.07
CA ILE A 74 -3.03 -26.78 5.76
C ILE A 74 -3.40 -27.90 4.79
N ASP A 75 -4.48 -28.63 5.07
CA ASP A 75 -4.95 -29.70 4.19
C ASP A 75 -5.40 -29.15 2.83
N ALA A 76 -6.10 -28.01 2.81
CA ALA A 76 -6.51 -27.36 1.57
C ALA A 76 -5.31 -26.98 0.70
N LEU A 77 -4.22 -26.49 1.30
CA LEU A 77 -3.00 -26.10 0.59
C LEU A 77 -2.15 -27.30 0.18
N ALA A 78 -2.09 -28.35 1.00
CA ALA A 78 -1.39 -29.61 0.68
C ALA A 78 -2.02 -30.32 -0.53
N ASN A 79 -3.34 -30.19 -0.70
CA ASN A 79 -4.08 -30.76 -1.82
C ASN A 79 -4.07 -29.91 -3.11
N VAL A 80 -3.37 -28.76 -3.12
CA VAL A 80 -3.24 -27.96 -4.34
C VAL A 80 -2.39 -28.72 -5.37
N PRO A 81 -2.90 -28.97 -6.60
CA PRO A 81 -2.14 -29.70 -7.60
C PRO A 81 -0.80 -29.03 -7.92
N THR A 82 0.27 -29.81 -8.04
CA THR A 82 1.62 -29.31 -8.34
C THR A 82 1.67 -28.45 -9.62
N ALA A 83 0.88 -28.81 -10.63
CA ALA A 83 0.72 -28.02 -11.86
C ALA A 83 0.14 -26.61 -11.58
N LYS A 84 -0.82 -26.51 -10.66
CA LYS A 84 -1.39 -25.22 -10.23
C LYS A 84 -0.36 -24.42 -9.43
N VAL A 85 0.40 -25.05 -8.53
CA VAL A 85 1.50 -24.40 -7.80
C VAL A 85 2.53 -23.82 -8.78
N ALA A 86 2.97 -24.60 -9.76
CA ALA A 86 3.93 -24.16 -10.77
C ALA A 86 3.41 -22.98 -11.59
N MET A 87 2.13 -23.00 -11.97
CA MET A 87 1.46 -21.88 -12.65
C MET A 87 1.44 -20.62 -11.78
N LEU A 88 1.05 -20.74 -10.50
CA LEU A 88 1.03 -19.62 -9.56
C LEU A 88 2.43 -19.03 -9.37
N GLN A 89 3.45 -19.87 -9.16
CA GLN A 89 4.85 -19.43 -9.05
C GLN A 89 5.35 -18.74 -10.33
N ALA A 90 4.95 -19.23 -11.51
CA ALA A 90 5.29 -18.59 -12.78
C ALA A 90 4.67 -17.20 -12.92
N ALA A 91 3.41 -17.04 -12.49
CA ALA A 91 2.74 -15.75 -12.47
C ALA A 91 3.40 -14.76 -11.49
N VAL A 92 3.73 -15.22 -10.28
CA VAL A 92 4.48 -14.44 -9.28
C VAL A 92 5.82 -14.00 -9.87
N ARG A 93 6.63 -14.92 -10.42
CA ARG A 93 7.93 -14.60 -11.04
C ARG A 93 7.79 -13.57 -12.16
N LYS A 94 6.73 -13.66 -12.96
CA LYS A 94 6.49 -12.76 -14.09
C LYS A 94 6.08 -11.36 -13.65
N HIS A 95 5.34 -11.22 -12.55
CA HIS A 95 4.65 -9.97 -12.22
C HIS A 95 5.02 -9.32 -10.87
N ALA A 96 5.68 -10.03 -9.96
CA ALA A 96 5.99 -9.54 -8.62
C ALA A 96 6.73 -8.20 -8.61
N HIS A 97 7.63 -7.96 -9.58
CA HIS A 97 8.36 -6.70 -9.72
C HIS A 97 7.44 -5.46 -9.83
N ARG A 98 6.21 -5.63 -10.33
CA ARG A 98 5.21 -4.55 -10.42
C ARG A 98 4.70 -4.11 -9.06
N MET A 99 4.95 -4.88 -8.00
CA MET A 99 4.57 -4.54 -6.63
C MET A 99 5.69 -3.84 -5.85
N GLN A 100 6.86 -3.69 -6.47
CA GLN A 100 8.00 -3.07 -5.81
C GLN A 100 7.82 -1.55 -5.76
N TYR A 101 7.70 -1.01 -4.55
CA TYR A 101 7.77 0.43 -4.29
C TYR A 101 9.20 0.80 -3.91
N SER A 102 10.06 0.94 -4.92
CA SER A 102 11.45 1.33 -4.72
C SER A 102 11.63 2.84 -4.88
N ALA A 103 12.47 3.43 -4.02
CA ALA A 103 12.92 4.83 -4.19
C ALA A 103 13.86 5.00 -5.40
N VAL A 104 14.44 3.89 -5.88
CA VAL A 104 15.38 3.85 -7.00
C VAL A 104 14.87 2.86 -8.04
N ASP A 105 14.88 3.20 -9.32
CA ASP A 105 14.47 2.24 -10.34
C ASP A 105 15.37 0.99 -10.28
N THR A 106 14.83 -0.14 -9.85
CA THR A 106 15.60 -1.38 -9.70
C THR A 106 15.85 -2.05 -11.04
N SER A 107 15.19 -1.62 -12.11
CA SER A 107 15.44 -2.10 -13.46
C SER A 107 16.82 -1.70 -13.98
N VAL A 108 17.36 -0.55 -13.53
CA VAL A 108 18.69 -0.03 -13.91
C VAL A 108 19.85 -0.57 -13.07
N LEU A 109 19.57 -1.34 -12.02
CA LEU A 109 20.62 -1.94 -11.19
C LEU A 109 21.18 -3.22 -11.84
N PRO A 110 22.52 -3.46 -11.78
CA PRO A 110 23.13 -4.69 -12.27
C PRO A 110 22.46 -5.95 -11.69
N LEU A 111 22.32 -7.00 -12.52
CA LEU A 111 21.80 -8.31 -12.08
C LEU A 111 22.65 -8.82 -10.91
N GLY A 112 22.10 -8.75 -9.69
CA GLY A 112 22.80 -9.10 -8.45
C GLY A 112 22.69 -8.03 -7.34
N LEU A 113 22.39 -6.78 -7.69
CA LEU A 113 22.16 -5.69 -6.72
C LEU A 113 20.69 -5.26 -6.59
N ARG A 114 19.80 -5.86 -7.40
CA ARG A 114 18.36 -5.66 -7.32
C ARG A 114 17.84 -6.06 -5.93
N GLY A 115 17.55 -5.07 -5.10
CA GLY A 115 16.94 -5.26 -3.77
C GLY A 115 17.91 -5.37 -2.59
N TRP A 116 19.24 -5.44 -2.81
CA TRP A 116 20.22 -5.49 -1.71
C TRP A 116 20.91 -4.15 -1.42
N ALA A 117 21.03 -3.26 -2.40
CA ALA A 117 21.81 -2.02 -2.25
C ALA A 117 21.00 -0.79 -1.83
N ALA A 118 19.66 -0.83 -1.94
CA ALA A 118 18.81 0.33 -1.65
C ALA A 118 17.54 -0.09 -0.90
N PRO A 119 17.21 0.57 0.23
CA PRO A 119 15.99 0.30 0.97
C PRO A 119 14.76 0.69 0.13
N ASP A 120 13.69 -0.10 0.24
CA ASP A 120 12.42 0.22 -0.40
C ASP A 120 11.71 1.40 0.31
N ALA A 121 10.67 1.95 -0.31
CA ALA A 121 9.96 3.11 0.24
C ALA A 121 9.37 2.84 1.63
N PHE A 122 8.95 1.61 1.93
CA PHE A 122 8.43 1.25 3.25
C PHE A 122 9.56 1.12 4.27
N GLU A 123 10.69 0.50 3.93
CA GLU A 123 11.85 0.40 4.81
C GLU A 123 12.37 1.79 5.19
N VAL A 124 12.50 2.71 4.22
CA VAL A 124 12.88 4.11 4.50
C VAL A 124 11.88 4.79 5.45
N ILE A 125 10.57 4.60 5.24
CA ILE A 125 9.53 5.18 6.10
C ILE A 125 9.58 4.58 7.51
N LEU A 126 9.70 3.26 7.64
CA LEU A 126 9.74 2.57 8.93
C LEU A 126 11.01 2.92 9.71
N GLU A 127 12.17 2.96 9.04
CA GLU A 127 13.42 3.39 9.65
C GLU A 127 13.30 4.85 10.14
N GLY A 128 12.77 5.74 9.31
CA GLY A 128 12.53 7.13 9.68
C GLY A 128 11.60 7.26 10.88
N ALA A 129 10.47 6.55 10.88
CA ALA A 129 9.51 6.54 11.98
C ALA A 129 10.14 6.00 13.29
N TRP A 130 10.94 4.94 13.19
CA TRP A 130 11.65 4.35 14.32
C TRP A 130 12.69 5.32 14.93
N ARG A 131 13.46 6.00 14.08
CA ARG A 131 14.42 7.03 14.52
C ARG A 131 13.72 8.17 15.26
N VAL A 132 12.61 8.68 14.70
CA VAL A 132 11.81 9.72 15.35
C VAL A 132 11.25 9.22 16.69
N ALA A 133 10.75 7.99 16.77
CA ALA A 133 10.19 7.44 18.00
C ALA A 133 11.20 7.38 19.17
N ARG A 134 12.52 7.40 18.89
CA ARG A 134 13.57 7.28 19.92
C ARG A 134 14.36 8.55 20.18
N ASP A 135 14.09 9.62 19.44
CA ASP A 135 14.81 10.90 19.54
C ASP A 135 13.83 12.04 19.88
N GLU A 136 13.88 12.52 21.13
CA GLU A 136 12.99 13.59 21.62
C GLU A 136 13.10 14.89 20.81
N LYS A 137 14.30 15.18 20.28
CA LYS A 137 14.53 16.37 19.45
C LYS A 137 13.79 16.21 18.13
N LEU A 138 13.93 15.07 17.46
CA LEU A 138 13.20 14.76 16.23
C LEU A 138 11.68 14.76 16.46
N GLN A 139 11.20 14.25 17.59
CA GLN A 139 9.78 14.31 17.95
C GLN A 139 9.29 15.75 18.14
N SER A 140 10.09 16.59 18.82
CA SER A 140 9.75 17.99 19.04
C SER A 140 9.68 18.77 17.72
N MET A 141 10.62 18.53 16.82
CA MET A 141 10.67 19.10 15.47
C MET A 141 9.48 18.63 14.63
N GLY A 142 9.13 17.33 14.68
CA GLY A 142 7.96 16.78 14.01
C GLY A 142 6.64 17.42 14.49
N ARG A 143 6.46 17.58 15.81
CA ARG A 143 5.30 18.29 16.38
C ARG A 143 5.23 19.75 15.95
N HIS A 144 6.37 20.44 15.88
CA HIS A 144 6.44 21.82 15.42
C HIS A 144 6.08 21.96 13.93
N LEU A 145 6.60 21.09 13.08
CA LEU A 145 6.28 21.04 11.64
C LEU A 145 4.80 20.75 11.40
N GLN A 146 4.19 19.82 12.14
CA GLN A 146 2.76 19.54 12.01
C GLN A 146 1.88 20.73 12.42
N ARG A 147 2.27 21.47 13.47
CA ARG A 147 1.55 22.68 13.89
C ARG A 147 1.66 23.80 12.86
N THR A 148 2.87 24.10 12.40
CA THR A 148 3.11 25.17 11.40
C THR A 148 2.44 24.86 10.05
N ARG A 149 2.47 23.60 9.61
CA ARG A 149 1.81 23.18 8.36
C ARG A 149 0.28 23.20 8.46
N LYS A 150 -0.31 22.90 9.63
CA LYS A 150 -1.75 23.12 9.90
C LYS A 150 -2.11 24.60 9.87
N VAL A 151 -1.25 25.47 10.43
CA VAL A 151 -1.45 26.92 10.40
C VAL A 151 -1.37 27.47 8.97
N GLY A 152 -0.39 27.00 8.17
CA GLY A 152 -0.27 27.37 6.76
C GLY A 152 -1.46 26.91 5.91
N ALA A 153 -1.92 25.66 6.09
CA ALA A 153 -3.11 25.15 5.41
C ALA A 153 -4.39 25.90 5.81
N ALA A 154 -4.56 26.24 7.09
CA ALA A 154 -5.67 27.05 7.55
C ALA A 154 -5.63 28.48 6.98
N ALA A 155 -4.45 29.08 6.91
CA ALA A 155 -4.24 30.39 6.30
C ALA A 155 -4.55 30.38 4.80
N GLU A 156 -4.17 29.32 4.07
CA GLU A 156 -4.46 29.17 2.65
C GLU A 156 -5.98 29.00 2.38
N VAL A 157 -6.67 28.22 3.22
CA VAL A 157 -8.13 28.07 3.16
C VAL A 157 -8.84 29.40 3.48
N ALA A 158 -8.37 30.15 4.47
CA ALA A 158 -8.89 31.47 4.79
C ALA A 158 -8.68 32.47 3.64
N LEU A 159 -7.50 32.45 3.01
CA LEU A 159 -7.19 33.29 1.85
C LEU A 159 -8.09 32.97 0.65
N ARG A 160 -8.32 31.68 0.37
CA ARG A 160 -9.25 31.23 -0.68
C ARG A 160 -10.68 31.67 -0.39
N ARG A 161 -11.16 31.51 0.85
CA ARG A 161 -12.50 31.97 1.26
C ARG A 161 -12.65 33.48 1.11
N TRP A 162 -11.64 34.25 1.52
CA TRP A 162 -11.64 35.70 1.36
C TRP A 162 -11.66 36.13 -0.12
N ARG A 163 -10.85 35.49 -0.98
CA ARG A 163 -10.87 35.74 -2.43
C ARG A 163 -12.23 35.42 -3.06
N LEU A 164 -12.85 34.31 -2.66
CA LEU A 164 -14.19 33.92 -3.13
C LEU A 164 -15.26 34.93 -2.68
N ALA A 165 -15.24 35.37 -1.42
CA ALA A 165 -16.15 36.39 -0.93
C ALA A 165 -15.98 37.74 -1.66
N ARG A 166 -14.75 38.09 -2.06
CA ARG A 166 -14.47 39.31 -2.82
C ARG A 166 -14.89 39.23 -4.29
N ALA A 167 -14.85 38.03 -4.88
CA ALA A 167 -15.34 37.78 -6.23
C ALA A 167 -16.88 37.79 -6.29
N VAL A 168 -17.56 37.42 -5.21
CA VAL A 168 -19.03 37.47 -5.09
C VAL A 168 -19.53 38.87 -4.71
N GLY A 169 -18.70 39.71 -4.10
CA GLY A 169 -19.04 41.08 -3.72
C GLY A 169 -18.73 42.16 -4.77
N SER A 170 -18.41 41.80 -6.02
CA SER A 170 -18.14 42.77 -7.11
C SER A 170 -19.26 42.86 -8.16
N GLU A 171 -20.42 42.23 -7.92
CA GLU A 171 -21.65 42.42 -8.69
C GLU A 171 -22.68 43.05 -7.76
N ASP A 172 -22.63 44.37 -7.58
CA ASP A 172 -23.76 45.26 -7.22
C ASP A 172 -23.21 46.66 -6.87
N ASP A 173 -22.76 47.40 -7.88
CA ASP A 173 -22.80 48.87 -7.85
C ASP A 173 -22.85 49.45 -9.28
N SER A 174 -24.07 49.51 -9.81
CA SER A 174 -24.43 50.49 -10.84
C SER A 174 -25.92 50.76 -10.74
N GLY A 175 -26.28 51.64 -9.79
CA GLY A 175 -27.56 52.35 -9.80
C GLY A 175 -27.56 53.51 -10.81
N GLY A 176 -28.74 53.84 -11.34
CA GLY A 176 -28.96 55.09 -12.05
C GLY A 176 -30.12 55.05 -13.06
N ASP A 177 -31.26 55.59 -12.61
CA ASP A 177 -32.45 55.98 -13.38
C ASP A 177 -32.16 56.71 -14.70
N LEU A 178 -33.03 56.54 -15.71
CA LEU A 178 -33.52 57.62 -16.60
C LEU A 178 -34.90 57.27 -17.19
N ASP A 179 -35.89 58.08 -16.80
CA ASP A 179 -37.16 58.49 -17.42
C ASP A 179 -37.79 57.75 -18.62
N GLY A 180 -39.12 57.57 -18.49
CA GLY A 180 -40.10 57.27 -19.53
C GLY A 180 -41.52 57.20 -18.97
#